data_AF-A0A2H0BG66-F1
#
_entry.id   AF-A0A2H0BG66-F1
#
_cell.length_a   1.000
_cell.length_b   1.000
_cell.length_c   1.000
_cell.angle_alpha   90.00
_cell.angle_beta   90.00
_cell.angle_gamma   90.00
#
_symmetry.space_group_name_H-M   'P 1'
#
loop_
_entity.id
_entity.type
_entity.pdbx_description
1 polymer ?
#
loop_
_entity_poly.entity_id
_entity_poly.type
_entity_poly.pdbx_seq_one_letter_code
_entity_poly.pdbx_strand_id
1 'polypeptide(L)'
;LDIQKYSAVFTLLHRVEDGDRVTIFEDNIRYDYIIETKEVVKDFDLTPLTREPDYPMLTLQTCDPPGIPLNRLIVTGRLIGKYPVE
;
A
#
# COMPACT_ATOMS: atom_id res chain seq x y z
N LEU A 1 14.58 -19.65 4.52
CA LEU A 1 14.13 -18.78 3.40
C LEU A 1 15.21 -17.74 3.22
N ASP A 2 16.04 -17.89 2.19
CA ASP A 2 17.03 -16.87 1.81
C ASP A 2 16.26 -15.76 1.08
N ILE A 3 15.77 -14.80 1.85
CA ILE A 3 15.07 -13.62 1.34
C ILE A 3 16.15 -12.72 0.77
N GLN A 4 16.39 -12.81 -0.55
CA GLN A 4 17.30 -11.89 -1.25
C GLN A 4 17.03 -10.47 -0.76
N LYS A 5 18.09 -9.70 -0.49
CA LYS A 5 18.06 -8.37 0.15
C LYS A 5 17.04 -7.36 -0.41
N TYR A 6 16.52 -7.59 -1.63
CA TYR A 6 15.52 -6.78 -2.33
C TYR A 6 14.06 -7.27 -2.20
N SER A 7 13.78 -8.44 -1.61
CA SER A 7 12.41 -8.95 -1.42
C SER A 7 11.78 -8.58 -0.08
N ALA A 8 12.43 -7.73 0.72
CA ALA A 8 11.99 -7.39 2.08
C ALA A 8 11.07 -6.15 2.21
N VAL A 9 10.93 -5.33 1.15
CA VAL A 9 10.39 -3.95 1.24
C VAL A 9 8.98 -3.87 1.85
N PHE A 10 8.06 -4.75 1.44
CA PHE A 10 6.68 -4.80 1.96
C PHE A 10 6.33 -6.14 2.62
N THR A 11 7.30 -6.81 3.22
CA THR A 11 7.05 -8.08 3.94
C THR A 11 6.12 -7.92 5.14
N LEU A 12 6.13 -6.75 5.78
CA LEU A 12 5.30 -6.43 6.95
C LEU A 12 3.99 -5.72 6.61
N LEU A 13 3.68 -5.48 5.34
CA LEU A 13 2.47 -4.74 4.93
C LEU A 13 1.18 -5.40 5.45
N HIS A 14 1.18 -6.72 5.64
CA HIS A 14 0.05 -7.46 6.22
C HIS A 14 -0.33 -7.04 7.65
N ARG A 15 0.61 -6.42 8.39
CA ARG A 15 0.41 -5.97 9.77
C ARG A 15 -0.27 -4.62 9.90
N VAL A 16 -0.39 -3.88 8.78
CA VAL A 16 -1.06 -2.60 8.76
C VAL A 16 -2.56 -2.80 8.98
N GLU A 17 -3.17 -1.92 9.77
CA GLU A 17 -4.58 -1.94 10.15
C GLU A 17 -5.29 -0.65 9.73
N ASP A 18 -6.62 -0.69 9.70
CA ASP A 18 -7.44 0.48 9.41
C ASP A 18 -7.18 1.57 10.46
N GLY A 19 -6.97 2.81 10.02
CA GLY A 19 -6.57 3.92 10.88
C GLY A 19 -5.05 4.16 10.97
N ASP A 20 -4.21 3.21 10.53
CA ASP A 20 -2.77 3.45 10.42
C ASP A 20 -2.45 4.55 9.41
N ARG A 21 -1.34 5.26 9.63
CA ARG A 21 -0.91 6.36 8.76
C ARG A 21 0.22 5.94 7.81
N VAL A 22 0.06 6.27 6.53
CA VAL A 22 1.14 6.22 5.53
C VAL A 22 1.52 7.65 5.16
N THR A 23 2.81 7.96 5.16
CA THR A 23 3.34 9.27 4.77
C THR A 23 4.21 9.13 3.53
N ILE A 24 3.91 9.90 2.49
CA ILE A 24 4.68 9.97 1.23
C ILE A 24 5.32 11.35 1.13
N PHE A 25 6.57 11.40 0.68
CA PHE A 25 7.30 12.64 0.38
C PHE A 25 7.59 12.70 -1.11
N GLU A 26 7.11 13.74 -1.79
CA GLU A 26 7.30 13.97 -3.22
C GLU A 26 7.33 15.48 -3.49
N ASP A 27 8.28 15.95 -4.31
CA ASP A 27 8.40 17.35 -4.73
C ASP A 27 8.28 18.38 -3.60
N ASN A 28 8.98 18.12 -2.48
CA ASN A 28 8.97 18.96 -1.30
C ASN A 28 7.59 19.12 -0.63
N ILE A 29 6.69 18.16 -0.87
CA ILE A 29 5.37 18.04 -0.26
C ILE A 29 5.28 16.68 0.46
N ARG A 30 4.81 16.73 1.70
CA ARG A 30 4.42 15.57 2.49
C ARG A 30 2.92 15.31 2.32
N TYR A 31 2.58 14.07 1.99
CA TYR A 31 1.21 13.58 1.87
C TYR A 31 0.96 12.56 2.97
N ASP A 32 -0.06 12.79 3.79
CA ASP A 32 -0.49 11.84 4.81
C ASP A 32 -1.77 11.15 4.35
N TYR A 33 -1.75 9.81 4.38
CA TYR A 33 -2.88 8.93 4.09
C TYR A 33 -3.25 8.15 5.35
N ILE A 34 -4.54 7.87 5.53
CA ILE A 34 -5.04 6.93 6.55
C ILE A 34 -5.54 5.68 5.84
N ILE A 35 -5.13 4.51 6.32
CA ILE A 35 -5.56 3.22 5.79
C ILE A 35 -7.04 2.99 6.08
N GLU A 36 -7.76 2.54 5.07
CA GLU A 36 -9.22 2.30 5.14
C GLU A 36 -9.60 0.86 4.83
N THR A 37 -8.86 0.17 3.97
CA THR A 37 -9.19 -1.21 3.60
C THR A 37 -7.95 -2.07 3.36
N LYS A 38 -8.12 -3.36 3.63
CA LYS A 38 -7.17 -4.43 3.35
C LYS A 38 -7.90 -5.62 2.73
N GLU A 39 -7.42 -6.11 1.60
CA GLU A 39 -8.00 -7.26 0.90
C GLU A 39 -6.92 -8.14 0.25
N VAL A 40 -7.27 -9.39 -0.02
CA VAL A 40 -6.43 -10.33 -0.76
C VAL A 40 -7.11 -10.66 -2.07
N VAL A 41 -6.42 -10.41 -3.18
CA VAL A 41 -6.88 -10.77 -4.52
C VAL A 41 -6.07 -11.93 -5.07
N LYS A 42 -6.71 -12.76 -5.87
CA LYS A 42 -6.10 -14.00 -6.38
C LYS A 42 -5.13 -13.70 -7.52
N ASP A 43 -4.03 -14.44 -7.58
CA ASP A 43 -3.05 -14.41 -8.67
C ASP A 43 -2.48 -12.98 -8.91
N PHE A 44 -2.54 -12.48 -10.14
CA PHE A 44 -2.06 -11.15 -10.53
C PHE A 44 -3.22 -10.26 -10.97
N ASP A 45 -4.32 -10.29 -10.24
CA ASP A 45 -5.47 -9.44 -10.52
C ASP A 45 -5.10 -7.96 -10.32
N LEU A 46 -5.15 -7.19 -11.41
CA LEU A 46 -4.82 -5.76 -11.46
C LEU A 46 -6.03 -4.85 -11.26
N THR A 47 -7.24 -5.43 -11.16
CA THR A 47 -8.49 -4.67 -10.93
C THR A 47 -8.39 -3.66 -9.77
N PRO A 48 -7.70 -3.95 -8.65
CA PRO A 48 -7.52 -2.97 -7.57
C PRO A 48 -6.78 -1.68 -7.96
N LEU A 49 -5.87 -1.76 -8.95
CA LEU A 49 -5.09 -0.61 -9.42
C LEU A 49 -5.87 0.26 -10.43
N THR A 50 -6.96 -0.26 -10.99
CA THR A 50 -7.79 0.43 -11.98
C THR A 50 -9.06 1.02 -11.36
N ARG A 51 -9.18 1.01 -10.03
CA ARG A 51 -10.34 1.61 -9.35
C ARG A 51 -10.29 3.12 -9.49
N GLU A 52 -11.45 3.71 -9.77
CA GLU A 52 -11.63 5.16 -9.85
C GLU A 52 -12.35 5.64 -8.57
N PRO A 53 -11.60 6.03 -7.52
CA PRO A 53 -12.19 6.58 -6.30
C PRO A 53 -12.70 8.01 -6.55
N ASP A 54 -13.70 8.42 -5.78
CA ASP A 54 -14.22 9.79 -5.72
C ASP A 54 -13.32 10.75 -4.91
N TYR A 55 -12.19 10.25 -4.39
CA TYR A 55 -11.20 10.99 -3.62
C TYR A 55 -9.76 10.51 -3.92
N PRO A 56 -8.72 11.31 -3.60
CA PRO A 56 -7.33 10.88 -3.74
C PRO A 56 -7.02 9.66 -2.86
N MET A 57 -6.72 8.53 -3.50
CA MET A 57 -6.45 7.25 -2.87
C MET A 57 -5.01 6.80 -3.13
N LEU A 58 -4.43 6.14 -2.14
CA LEU A 58 -3.19 5.39 -2.25
C LEU A 58 -3.51 3.90 -2.26
N THR A 59 -2.88 3.15 -3.17
CA THR A 59 -2.89 1.68 -3.16
C THR A 59 -1.48 1.14 -2.97
N LEU A 60 -1.27 0.32 -1.95
CA LEU A 60 -0.05 -0.44 -1.70
C LEU A 60 -0.30 -1.92 -2.01
N GLN A 61 0.64 -2.56 -2.72
CA GLN A 61 0.51 -3.96 -3.15
C GLN A 61 1.77 -4.76 -2.79
N THR A 62 1.57 -5.99 -2.32
CA THR A 62 2.65 -6.99 -2.17
C THR A 62 2.17 -8.42 -2.46
N CYS A 63 3.08 -9.39 -2.53
CA CYS A 63 2.72 -10.81 -2.63
C CYS A 63 2.16 -11.32 -1.30
N ASP A 64 1.16 -12.20 -1.38
CA ASP A 64 0.60 -12.91 -0.24
C ASP A 64 0.51 -14.42 -0.51
N PRO A 65 1.10 -15.29 0.34
CA PRO A 65 1.99 -14.97 1.45
C PRO A 65 3.31 -14.29 1.00
N PRO A 66 4.01 -13.57 1.88
CA PRO A 66 5.26 -12.89 1.52
C PRO A 66 6.29 -13.84 0.89
N GLY A 67 6.80 -13.46 -0.28
CA GLY A 67 7.78 -14.24 -1.05
C GLY A 67 7.20 -15.35 -1.92
N ILE A 68 5.88 -15.56 -1.92
CA ILE A 68 5.19 -16.53 -2.79
C ILE A 68 4.16 -15.76 -3.63
N PRO A 69 4.27 -15.71 -4.97
CA PRO A 69 3.41 -14.89 -5.81
C PRO A 69 2.02 -15.51 -6.06
N LEU A 70 1.44 -16.18 -5.05
CA LEU A 70 0.16 -16.88 -5.15
C LEU A 70 -1.03 -15.90 -5.19
N ASN A 71 -1.02 -14.92 -4.30
CA ASN A 71 -2.02 -13.86 -4.24
C ASN A 71 -1.33 -12.49 -4.16
N ARG A 72 -2.14 -11.43 -4.19
CA ARG A 72 -1.70 -10.08 -3.85
C ARG A 72 -2.47 -9.57 -2.65
N LEU A 73 -1.72 -9.05 -1.68
CA LEU A 73 -2.27 -8.23 -0.62
C LEU A 73 -2.38 -6.81 -1.14
N ILE A 74 -3.57 -6.22 -1.03
CA ILE A 74 -3.88 -4.85 -1.38
C ILE A 74 -4.25 -4.11 -0.10
N VAL A 75 -3.60 -2.97 0.13
CA VAL A 75 -3.93 -2.04 1.21
C VAL A 75 -4.23 -0.70 0.57
N THR A 76 -5.37 -0.09 0.92
CA THR A 76 -5.75 1.24 0.40
C THR A 76 -5.83 2.26 1.52
N GLY A 77 -5.48 3.50 1.21
CA GLY A 77 -5.60 4.62 2.14
C GLY A 77 -6.13 5.88 1.47
N ARG A 78 -6.86 6.69 2.24
CA ARG A 78 -7.40 7.99 1.85
C ARG A 78 -6.44 9.09 2.23
N LEU A 79 -6.20 10.03 1.32
CA LEU A 79 -5.44 11.24 1.64
C LEU A 79 -6.17 12.10 2.68
N ILE A 80 -5.49 12.44 3.77
CA ILE A 80 -6.02 13.31 4.84
C ILE A 80 -5.33 14.67 4.91
N GLY A 81 -4.17 14.84 4.29
CA GLY A 81 -3.45 16.11 4.33
C GLY A 81 -2.26 16.19 3.37
N LYS A 82 -1.94 17.43 2.96
CA LYS A 82 -0.75 17.78 2.19
C LYS A 82 -0.04 18.94 2.88
N TYR A 83 1.25 18.82 3.11
CA TYR A 83 2.04 19.79 3.86
C TYR A 83 3.32 20.11 3.09
N PRO A 84 3.65 21.38 2.82
CA PRO A 84 4.99 21.74 2.36
C PRO A 84 6.05 21.25 3.37
N VAL A 85 7.14 20.69 2.86
CA VAL A 85 8.32 20.36 3.66
C VAL A 85 9.27 21.55 3.57
N GLU A 86 9.66 22.13 4.70
CA GLU A 86 10.65 23.22 4.74
C GLU A 86 12.09 22.71 4.58
#